data_AF-A0A2N5UVE1-F1
#
_entry.id   AF-A0A2N5UVE1-F1
#
_cell.length_a   1.000
_cell.length_b   1.000
_cell.length_c   1.000
_cell.angle_alpha   90.00
_cell.angle_beta   90.00
_cell.angle_gamma   90.00
#
_symmetry.space_group_name_H-M   'P 1'
#
loop_
_entity.id
_entity.type
_entity.pdbx_description
1 polymer ?
#
loop_
_entity_poly.entity_id
_entity_poly.type
_entity_poly.pdbx_seq_one_letter_code
_entity_poly.pdbx_strand_id
1 'polypeptide(L)'
;MDDPVKELADVVRSITEPYTAKEITDNVEKYFTKDAFIQYPMFNQPHTPHGKENLKGIYKLLRVFTINNKIEFHAIMFSQDRLKATVDLSEGVQSRFFPSLHFKVHFITRVDLRKEEDGKFRICRQEDNYPNDLKRSGIPIPILPTLGATYKIIAGTVVSFVGRFLLEKDWFGP
;
A
#
# COMPACT_ATOMS: atom_id res chain seq x y z
N MET A 1 -10.61 -7.57 -14.26
CA MET A 1 -9.74 -6.92 -15.26
C MET A 1 -9.53 -7.90 -16.40
N ASP A 2 -9.55 -7.40 -17.63
CA ASP A 2 -9.17 -8.19 -18.81
C ASP A 2 -7.65 -8.13 -19.04
N ASP A 3 -7.08 -6.93 -18.95
CA ASP A 3 -5.65 -6.65 -19.00
C ASP A 3 -5.23 -5.88 -17.72
N PRO A 4 -4.71 -6.58 -16.70
CA PRO A 4 -4.37 -5.93 -15.44
C PRO A 4 -3.28 -4.86 -15.61
N VAL A 5 -2.41 -4.95 -16.63
CA VAL A 5 -1.35 -3.95 -16.87
C VAL A 5 -1.94 -2.59 -17.25
N LYS A 6 -3.07 -2.58 -17.97
CA LYS A 6 -3.74 -1.36 -18.40
C LYS A 6 -4.77 -0.87 -17.38
N GLU A 7 -5.41 -1.80 -16.68
CA GLU A 7 -6.60 -1.49 -15.87
C GLU A 7 -6.33 -1.29 -14.38
N LEU A 8 -5.21 -1.81 -13.83
CA LEU A 8 -5.00 -1.83 -12.37
C LEU A 8 -5.03 -0.44 -11.73
N ALA A 9 -4.46 0.57 -12.39
CA ALA A 9 -4.47 1.95 -11.90
C ALA A 9 -5.90 2.46 -11.69
N ASP A 10 -6.77 2.21 -12.66
CA ASP A 10 -8.16 2.66 -12.62
C ASP A 10 -8.97 1.83 -11.61
N VAL A 11 -8.67 0.55 -11.45
CA VAL A 11 -9.24 -0.28 -10.37
C VAL A 11 -8.89 0.30 -9.00
N VAL A 12 -7.62 0.60 -8.73
CA VAL A 12 -7.18 1.18 -7.45
C VAL A 12 -7.83 2.55 -7.21
N ARG A 13 -7.96 3.39 -8.25
CA ARG A 13 -8.73 4.64 -8.13
C ARG A 13 -10.19 4.38 -7.83
N SER A 14 -10.83 3.42 -8.49
CA SER A 14 -12.26 3.14 -8.35
C SER A 14 -12.67 2.65 -6.96
N ILE A 15 -11.75 2.08 -6.18
CA ILE A 15 -11.99 1.67 -4.79
C ILE A 15 -11.62 2.77 -3.77
N THR A 16 -10.82 3.76 -4.20
CA THR A 16 -10.24 4.77 -3.30
C THR A 16 -10.81 6.18 -3.48
N GLU A 17 -11.00 6.65 -4.71
CA GLU A 17 -11.41 8.03 -4.94
C GLU A 17 -12.92 8.31 -4.83
N PRO A 18 -13.83 7.36 -5.13
CA PRO A 18 -15.24 7.65 -5.02
C PRO A 18 -15.66 8.06 -3.62
N TYR A 19 -16.57 9.05 -3.55
CA TYR A 19 -17.14 9.49 -2.28
C TYR A 19 -18.17 8.49 -1.75
N THR A 20 -18.93 7.89 -2.66
CA THR A 20 -20.08 7.05 -2.31
C THR A 20 -19.63 5.65 -1.93
N ALA A 21 -19.98 5.21 -0.72
CA ALA A 21 -19.61 3.87 -0.26
C ALA A 21 -20.17 2.75 -1.14
N LYS A 22 -21.37 2.95 -1.72
CA LYS A 22 -21.97 1.98 -2.65
C LYS A 22 -21.08 1.74 -3.86
N GLU A 23 -20.57 2.80 -4.48
CA GLU A 23 -19.69 2.71 -5.64
C GLU A 23 -18.41 1.95 -5.31
N ILE A 24 -17.82 2.23 -4.14
CA ILE A 24 -16.65 1.48 -3.65
C ILE A 24 -16.99 0.00 -3.46
N THR A 25 -18.11 -0.32 -2.80
CA THR A 25 -18.50 -1.71 -2.55
C THR A 25 -18.83 -2.48 -3.83
N ASP A 26 -19.40 -1.81 -4.83
CA ASP A 26 -19.67 -2.38 -6.16
C ASP A 26 -18.35 -2.66 -6.91
N ASN A 27 -17.36 -1.78 -6.77
CA ASN A 27 -16.02 -2.00 -7.32
C ASN A 27 -15.26 -3.10 -6.58
N VAL A 28 -15.38 -3.20 -5.25
CA VAL A 28 -14.83 -4.33 -4.47
C VAL A 28 -15.48 -5.64 -4.92
N GLU A 29 -16.80 -5.66 -5.12
CA GLU A 29 -17.53 -6.84 -5.60
C GLU A 29 -17.00 -7.32 -6.95
N LYS A 30 -16.72 -6.38 -7.86
CA LYS A 30 -16.27 -6.63 -9.23
C LYS A 30 -14.81 -7.09 -9.29
N TYR A 31 -13.91 -6.44 -8.56
CA TYR A 31 -12.46 -6.57 -8.77
C TYR A 31 -11.74 -7.46 -7.76
N PHE A 32 -12.40 -7.90 -6.67
CA PHE A 32 -11.79 -8.78 -5.66
C PHE A 32 -12.34 -10.20 -5.71
N THR A 33 -11.50 -11.17 -5.34
CA THR A 33 -11.96 -12.56 -5.19
C THR A 33 -12.79 -12.73 -3.93
N LYS A 34 -13.60 -13.80 -3.85
CA LYS A 34 -14.50 -14.06 -2.71
C LYS A 34 -13.74 -14.16 -1.37
N ASP A 35 -12.55 -14.74 -1.43
CA ASP A 35 -11.63 -14.97 -0.31
C ASP A 35 -10.60 -13.85 -0.12
N ALA A 36 -10.74 -12.72 -0.82
CA ALA A 36 -9.73 -11.68 -0.78
C ALA A 36 -9.57 -11.04 0.61
N PHE A 37 -8.35 -10.63 0.93
CA PHE A 37 -8.04 -9.99 2.21
C PHE A 37 -7.01 -8.85 2.04
N ILE A 38 -6.97 -7.97 3.04
CA ILE A 38 -6.05 -6.84 3.10
C ILE A 38 -5.14 -6.93 4.34
N GLN A 39 -3.88 -6.60 4.15
CA GLN A 39 -2.94 -6.28 5.21
C GLN A 39 -2.69 -4.77 5.15
N TYR A 40 -3.06 -4.08 6.22
CA TYR A 40 -3.01 -2.63 6.28
C TYR A 40 -2.15 -2.20 7.48
N PRO A 41 -1.44 -1.06 7.43
CA PRO A 41 -0.50 -0.69 8.50
C PRO A 41 -1.11 -0.63 9.91
N MET A 42 -2.41 -0.36 10.00
CA MET A 42 -3.12 -0.26 11.28
C MET A 42 -3.87 -1.53 11.69
N PHE A 43 -4.12 -2.47 10.76
CA PHE A 43 -4.87 -3.69 11.02
C PHE A 43 -4.67 -4.72 9.89
N ASN A 44 -4.83 -6.00 10.22
CA ASN A 44 -4.81 -7.06 9.23
C ASN A 44 -6.15 -7.78 9.21
N GLN A 45 -6.68 -8.00 8.02
CA GLN A 45 -7.85 -8.86 7.84
C GLN A 45 -7.41 -10.33 7.81
N PRO A 46 -8.06 -11.22 8.57
CA PRO A 46 -7.81 -12.66 8.45
C PRO A 46 -8.27 -13.18 7.07
N HIS A 47 -7.55 -14.16 6.54
CA HIS A 47 -7.93 -14.84 5.30
C HIS A 47 -9.09 -15.80 5.59
N THR A 48 -10.27 -15.53 5.03
CA THR A 48 -11.48 -16.35 5.23
C THR A 48 -12.28 -16.50 3.93
N PRO A 49 -13.18 -17.50 3.84
CA PRO A 49 -14.08 -17.64 2.69
C PRO A 49 -15.07 -16.47 2.47
N HIS A 50 -15.20 -15.57 3.45
CA HIS A 50 -16.04 -14.37 3.40
C HIS A 50 -15.22 -13.08 3.28
N GLY A 51 -13.95 -13.20 2.85
CA GLY A 51 -13.00 -12.09 2.82
C GLY A 51 -13.49 -10.85 2.08
N LYS A 52 -14.18 -11.03 0.94
CA LYS A 52 -14.72 -9.92 0.15
C LYS A 52 -15.78 -9.09 0.87
N GLU A 53 -16.67 -9.72 1.64
CA GLU A 53 -17.70 -9.00 2.41
C GLU A 53 -17.07 -8.19 3.55
N ASN A 54 -16.05 -8.75 4.20
CA ASN A 54 -15.28 -8.04 5.20
C ASN A 54 -14.51 -6.85 4.59
N LEU A 55 -13.94 -7.01 3.39
CA LEU A 55 -13.29 -5.92 2.65
C LEU A 55 -14.24 -4.76 2.37
N LYS A 56 -15.48 -5.04 1.96
CA LYS A 56 -16.51 -3.98 1.78
C LYS A 56 -16.73 -3.20 3.07
N GLY A 57 -16.81 -3.89 4.21
CA GLY A 57 -16.93 -3.28 5.53
C GLY A 57 -15.72 -2.41 5.89
N ILE A 58 -14.50 -2.89 5.62
CA ILE A 58 -13.25 -2.16 5.85
C ILE A 58 -13.21 -0.87 5.02
N TYR A 59 -13.42 -0.96 3.71
CA TYR A 59 -13.42 0.22 2.83
C TYR A 59 -14.53 1.23 3.22
N LYS A 60 -15.71 0.74 3.60
CA LYS A 60 -16.78 1.59 4.16
C LYS A 60 -16.32 2.32 5.42
N LEU A 61 -15.64 1.62 6.34
CA LEU A 61 -15.17 2.19 7.60
C LEU A 61 -14.05 3.22 7.37
N LEU A 62 -13.09 2.96 6.47
CA LEU A 62 -12.05 3.92 6.11
C LEU A 62 -12.65 5.25 5.59
N ARG A 63 -13.75 5.17 4.83
CA ARG A 63 -14.52 6.34 4.36
C ARG A 63 -15.30 7.05 5.46
N VAL A 64 -15.50 6.46 6.63
CA VAL A 64 -16.05 7.19 7.80
C VAL A 64 -15.03 8.20 8.31
N PHE A 65 -13.74 7.86 8.26
CA PHE A 65 -12.66 8.72 8.77
C PHE A 65 -12.11 9.70 7.73
N THR A 66 -12.12 9.35 6.45
CA THR A 66 -11.50 10.14 5.39
C THR A 66 -12.45 10.44 4.23
N ILE A 67 -12.28 11.61 3.63
CA ILE A 67 -13.01 12.09 2.44
C ILE A 67 -12.06 12.75 1.45
N ASN A 68 -12.56 12.99 0.23
CA ASN A 68 -11.85 13.68 -0.85
C ASN A 68 -10.49 13.02 -1.18
N ASN A 69 -10.44 11.70 -1.05
CA ASN A 69 -9.24 10.92 -1.28
C ASN A 69 -8.85 10.99 -2.77
N LYS A 70 -7.57 11.25 -3.04
CA LYS A 70 -7.04 11.38 -4.40
C LYS A 70 -5.71 10.64 -4.52
N ILE A 71 -5.62 9.76 -5.54
CA ILE A 71 -4.45 8.93 -5.76
C ILE A 71 -3.58 9.52 -6.86
N GLU A 72 -2.29 9.63 -6.57
CA GLU A 72 -1.24 9.93 -7.52
C GLU A 72 -0.35 8.69 -7.65
N PHE A 73 -0.22 8.13 -8.86
CA PHE A 73 0.65 6.97 -9.10
C PHE A 73 2.04 7.44 -9.52
N HIS A 74 3.06 6.89 -8.87
CA HIS A 74 4.47 7.13 -9.19
C HIS A 74 5.05 6.02 -10.05
N ALA A 75 4.69 4.78 -9.75
CA ALA A 75 5.09 3.61 -10.55
C ALA A 75 4.11 2.45 -10.37
N ILE A 76 3.92 1.66 -11.42
CA ILE A 76 3.21 0.39 -11.37
C ILE A 76 4.10 -0.66 -12.01
N MET A 77 4.47 -1.68 -11.22
CA MET A 77 5.42 -2.72 -11.60
C MET A 77 4.73 -4.07 -11.51
N PHE A 78 4.85 -4.88 -12.56
CA PHE A 78 4.29 -6.24 -12.61
C PHE A 78 5.39 -7.29 -12.52
N SER A 79 5.09 -8.42 -11.89
CA SER A 79 5.88 -9.64 -12.05
C SER A 79 5.83 -10.14 -13.49
N GLN A 80 6.78 -11.01 -13.87
CA GLN A 80 6.87 -11.55 -15.23
C GLN A 80 5.59 -12.30 -15.64
N ASP A 81 4.97 -13.02 -14.71
CA ASP A 81 3.69 -13.73 -14.90
C ASP A 81 2.46 -12.80 -14.86
N ARG A 82 2.64 -11.51 -14.55
CA ARG A 82 1.59 -10.49 -14.38
C ARG A 82 0.57 -10.80 -13.30
N LEU A 83 0.86 -11.75 -12.41
CA LEU A 83 -0.02 -12.12 -11.29
C LEU A 83 0.27 -11.36 -10.01
N LYS A 84 1.35 -10.57 -9.97
CA LYS A 84 1.66 -9.71 -8.83
C LYS A 84 1.96 -8.32 -9.36
N ALA A 85 1.50 -7.32 -8.64
CA ALA A 85 1.85 -5.94 -8.92
C ALA A 85 2.29 -5.21 -7.65
N THR A 86 3.24 -4.32 -7.82
CA THR A 86 3.64 -3.32 -6.82
C THR A 86 3.26 -1.96 -7.37
N VAL A 87 2.52 -1.19 -6.57
CA VAL A 87 2.00 0.13 -6.90
C VAL A 87 2.64 1.11 -5.92
N ASP A 88 3.48 2.00 -6.43
CA ASP A 88 4.03 3.13 -5.68
C ASP A 88 3.12 4.33 -5.90
N LEU A 89 2.54 4.86 -4.82
CA LEU A 89 1.52 5.89 -4.90
C LEU A 89 1.55 6.85 -3.72
N SER A 90 0.90 7.99 -3.92
CA SER A 90 0.48 8.89 -2.85
C SER A 90 -1.02 9.02 -2.80
N GLU A 91 -1.55 9.13 -1.59
CA GLU A 91 -2.94 9.44 -1.34
C GLU A 91 -3.05 10.77 -0.62
N GLY A 92 -3.66 11.76 -1.27
CA GLY A 92 -4.13 12.96 -0.59
C GLY A 92 -5.42 12.62 0.13
N VAL A 93 -5.50 12.91 1.43
CA VAL A 93 -6.64 12.56 2.27
C VAL A 93 -7.03 13.73 3.18
N GLN A 94 -8.34 13.89 3.38
CA GLN A 94 -8.91 14.87 4.29
C GLN A 94 -9.65 14.14 5.41
N SER A 95 -9.43 14.55 6.65
CA SER A 95 -10.20 14.01 7.78
C SER A 95 -11.66 14.47 7.72
N ARG A 96 -12.61 13.54 7.87
CA ARG A 96 -14.03 13.88 7.95
C ARG A 96 -14.39 14.61 9.25
N PHE A 97 -13.75 14.23 10.36
CA PHE A 97 -14.04 14.79 11.69
C PHE A 97 -13.27 16.08 11.98
N PHE A 98 -12.15 16.31 11.29
CA PHE A 98 -11.34 17.53 11.41
C PHE A 98 -11.05 18.09 10.01
N PRO A 99 -12.00 18.83 9.39
CA PRO A 99 -11.90 19.22 7.98
C PRO A 99 -10.69 20.07 7.62
N SER A 100 -10.07 20.76 8.58
CA SER A 100 -8.82 21.51 8.38
C SER A 100 -7.59 20.61 8.24
N LEU A 101 -7.66 19.36 8.71
CA LEU A 101 -6.55 18.41 8.67
C LEU A 101 -6.51 17.67 7.32
N HIS A 102 -5.51 18.04 6.53
CA HIS A 102 -5.19 17.43 5.24
C HIS A 102 -3.79 16.82 5.31
N PHE A 103 -3.63 15.62 4.78
CA PHE A 103 -2.35 14.93 4.76
C PHE A 103 -2.17 14.23 3.42
N LYS A 104 -0.91 14.15 2.97
CA LYS A 104 -0.52 13.39 1.79
C LYS A 104 0.31 12.22 2.28
N VAL A 105 -0.19 11.02 2.09
CA VAL A 105 0.47 9.79 2.55
C VAL A 105 1.16 9.13 1.38
N HIS A 106 2.43 8.78 1.53
CA HIS A 106 3.19 8.01 0.55
C HIS A 106 3.26 6.56 1.00
N PHE A 107 2.91 5.62 0.11
CA PHE A 107 2.97 4.20 0.43
C PHE A 107 3.05 3.31 -0.79
N ILE A 108 3.48 2.07 -0.54
CA ILE A 108 3.56 1.03 -1.55
C ILE A 108 2.45 0.02 -1.28
N THR A 109 1.61 -0.21 -2.27
CA THR A 109 0.62 -1.28 -2.26
C THR A 109 1.12 -2.45 -3.09
N ARG A 110 1.10 -3.65 -2.51
CA ARG A 110 1.29 -4.90 -3.25
C ARG A 110 -0.04 -5.58 -3.45
N VAL A 111 -0.32 -6.02 -4.66
CA VAL A 111 -1.50 -6.82 -4.98
C VAL A 111 -1.09 -8.13 -5.62
N ASP A 112 -1.72 -9.21 -5.15
CA ASP A 112 -1.70 -10.50 -5.84
C ASP A 112 -3.02 -10.64 -6.61
N LEU A 113 -2.90 -11.08 -7.86
CA LEU A 113 -3.99 -11.28 -8.80
C LEU A 113 -4.20 -12.77 -9.05
N ARG A 114 -5.46 -13.16 -9.18
CA ARG A 114 -5.89 -14.49 -9.61
C ARG A 114 -6.78 -14.36 -10.83
N LYS A 115 -6.55 -15.21 -11.83
CA LYS A 115 -7.48 -15.36 -12.96
C LYS A 115 -8.59 -16.32 -12.52
N GLU A 116 -9.82 -15.85 -12.55
CA GLU A 116 -10.99 -16.63 -12.14
C GLU A 116 -11.57 -17.43 -13.32
N GLU A 117 -12.58 -18.25 -13.05
CA GLU A 117 -13.23 -19.14 -14.03
C GLU A 117 -13.80 -18.38 -15.24
N ASP A 118 -14.24 -17.14 -15.04
CA ASP A 118 -14.73 -16.24 -16.10
C ASP A 118 -13.60 -15.61 -16.94
N GLY A 119 -12.36 -16.00 -16.69
CA GLY A 119 -11.17 -15.50 -17.39
C GLY A 119 -10.72 -14.10 -16.96
N LYS A 120 -11.39 -13.46 -16.01
CA LYS A 120 -11.02 -12.12 -15.52
C LYS A 120 -9.99 -12.23 -14.40
N PHE A 121 -9.07 -11.28 -14.35
CA PHE A 121 -8.16 -11.09 -13.23
C PHE A 121 -8.86 -10.32 -12.10
N ARG A 122 -8.71 -10.82 -10.87
CA ARG A 122 -9.21 -10.22 -9.64
C ARG A 122 -8.12 -10.19 -8.57
N ILE A 123 -8.17 -9.19 -7.70
CA ILE A 123 -7.26 -9.05 -6.56
C ILE A 123 -7.66 -10.06 -5.49
N CYS A 124 -6.73 -10.93 -5.09
CA CYS A 124 -6.93 -11.90 -4.00
C CYS A 124 -6.20 -11.51 -2.72
N ARG A 125 -5.16 -10.67 -2.80
CA ARG A 125 -4.45 -10.12 -1.64
C ARG A 125 -4.05 -8.69 -1.93
N GLN A 126 -4.23 -7.83 -0.94
CA GLN A 126 -3.68 -6.48 -0.92
C GLN A 126 -2.81 -6.31 0.33
N GLU A 127 -1.65 -5.69 0.18
CA GLU A 127 -0.73 -5.39 1.28
C GLU A 127 -0.23 -3.95 1.13
N ASP A 128 -0.68 -3.08 2.03
CA ASP A 128 -0.32 -1.68 2.04
C ASP A 128 0.81 -1.46 3.04
N ASN A 129 1.94 -0.99 2.53
CA ASN A 129 3.17 -0.79 3.28
C ASN A 129 3.51 0.70 3.35
N TYR A 130 3.42 1.27 4.54
CA TYR A 130 3.97 2.59 4.80
C TYR A 130 5.49 2.50 4.89
N PRO A 131 6.23 3.48 4.33
CA PRO A 131 7.65 3.60 4.57
C PRO A 131 7.97 3.47 6.07
N ASN A 132 8.99 2.66 6.38
CA ASN A 132 9.48 2.45 7.76
C ASN A 132 9.93 3.74 8.46
N ASP A 133 10.04 4.84 7.72
CA ASP A 133 10.16 6.18 8.26
C ASP A 133 8.80 6.88 8.11
N LEU A 134 8.05 6.94 9.21
CA LEU A 134 6.72 7.56 9.23
C LEU A 134 6.73 9.04 8.81
N LYS A 135 7.89 9.74 8.90
CA LYS A 135 8.06 11.08 8.30
C LYS A 135 8.03 11.03 6.77
N ARG A 136 8.64 10.01 6.15
CA ARG A 136 8.56 9.80 4.69
C ARG A 136 7.16 9.42 4.24
N SER A 137 6.38 8.80 5.11
CA SER A 137 4.96 8.52 4.89
C SER A 137 4.08 9.77 5.03
N GLY A 138 4.61 10.93 5.44
CA GLY A 138 3.84 12.17 5.59
C GLY A 138 2.91 12.21 6.82
N ILE A 139 3.02 11.25 7.73
CA ILE A 139 2.17 11.20 8.94
C ILE A 139 2.82 12.08 10.04
N PRO A 140 2.12 13.10 10.56
CA PRO A 140 2.68 14.02 11.55
C PRO A 140 2.69 13.39 12.96
N ILE A 141 3.54 12.40 13.20
CA ILE A 141 3.80 11.86 14.55
C ILE A 141 5.07 12.51 15.12
N PRO A 142 4.97 13.35 16.18
CA PRO A 142 6.05 14.23 16.57
C PRO A 142 7.26 13.56 17.27
N ILE A 143 7.18 12.31 17.75
CA ILE A 143 8.21 11.74 18.65
C ILE A 143 8.81 10.40 18.18
N LEU A 144 8.09 9.54 17.45
CA LEU A 144 8.62 8.22 17.03
C LEU A 144 9.59 8.18 15.83
N PRO A 145 9.42 8.97 14.75
CA PRO A 145 10.21 8.76 13.52
C PRO A 145 11.68 9.22 13.60
N THR A 146 12.08 9.97 14.64
CA THR A 146 13.46 10.47 14.80
C THR A 146 14.43 9.43 15.33
N LEU A 147 14.01 8.54 16.23
CA LEU A 147 14.91 7.51 16.80
C LEU A 147 15.28 6.45 15.77
N GLY A 148 14.31 5.98 14.98
CA GLY A 148 14.55 4.98 13.93
C GLY A 148 15.45 5.50 12.80
N ALA A 149 15.25 6.75 12.38
CA ALA A 149 16.10 7.40 11.37
C ALA A 149 17.54 7.60 11.88
N THR A 150 17.69 8.07 13.13
CA THR A 150 19.01 8.29 13.76
C THR A 150 19.77 6.98 13.92
N TYR A 151 19.11 5.92 14.43
CA TYR A 151 19.69 4.59 14.51
C TYR A 151 20.18 4.08 13.15
N LYS A 152 19.36 4.21 12.09
CA LYS A 152 19.74 3.78 10.73
C LYS A 152 20.95 4.54 10.21
N ILE A 153 21.06 5.84 10.47
CA ILE A 153 22.22 6.65 10.08
C ILE A 153 23.48 6.20 10.84
N ILE A 154 23.39 5.99 12.15
CA ILE A 154 24.52 5.52 12.96
C ILE A 154 24.96 4.13 12.49
N ALA A 155 24.03 3.19 12.35
CA ALA A 155 24.31 1.83 11.88
C ALA A 155 24.95 1.85 10.48
N GLY A 156 24.38 2.61 9.54
CA GLY A 156 24.94 2.77 8.20
C GLY A 156 26.34 3.37 8.20
N THR A 157 26.61 4.32 9.10
CA THR A 157 27.94 4.92 9.27
C THR A 157 28.96 3.91 9.78
N VAL A 158 28.62 3.16 10.84
CA VAL A 158 29.50 2.10 11.39
C VAL A 158 29.79 1.03 10.35
N VAL A 159 28.76 0.51 9.67
CA VAL A 159 28.91 -0.48 8.61
C VAL A 159 29.80 0.04 7.47
N SER A 160 29.64 1.30 7.09
CA SER A 160 30.46 1.92 6.03
C SER A 160 31.92 2.06 6.43
N PHE A 161 32.21 2.50 7.66
CA PHE A 161 33.60 2.61 8.16
C PHE A 161 34.27 1.25 8.31
N VAL A 162 33.56 0.25 8.84
CA VAL A 162 34.06 -1.12 8.93
C VAL A 162 34.31 -1.68 7.53
N GLY A 163 33.37 -1.54 6.60
CA GLY A 163 33.55 -1.97 5.21
C GLY A 163 34.74 -1.31 4.53
N ARG A 164 34.91 0.02 4.69
CA ARG A 164 36.06 0.74 4.15
C ARG A 164 37.38 0.26 4.77
N PHE A 165 37.42 0.05 6.08
CA PHE A 165 38.60 -0.48 6.75
C PHE A 165 38.95 -1.90 6.26
N LEU A 166 37.96 -2.77 6.08
CA LEU A 166 38.19 -4.12 5.55
C LEU A 166 38.71 -4.09 4.11
N LEU A 167 38.16 -3.22 3.26
CA LEU A 167 38.65 -2.98 1.90
C LEU A 167 40.08 -2.41 1.88
N GLU A 168 40.40 -1.43 2.72
CA GLU A 168 41.76 -0.88 2.87
C GLU A 168 42.80 -1.91 3.32
N LYS A 169 42.36 -3.01 3.95
CA LYS A 169 43.21 -4.09 4.44
C LYS A 169 43.23 -5.33 3.55
N ASP A 170 42.51 -5.32 2.42
CA ASP A 170 42.28 -6.49 1.56
C ASP A 170 41.80 -7.72 2.36
N TRP A 171 41.06 -7.48 3.45
CA TRP A 171 40.56 -8.54 4.31
C TRP A 171 39.26 -9.10 3.74
N PHE A 172 39.23 -10.43 3.60
CA PHE A 172 38.07 -11.21 3.13
C PHE A 172 37.72 -11.08 1.64
N GLY A 173 38.68 -10.69 0.79
CA GLY A 173 38.63 -10.85 -0.68
C GLY A 173 38.51 -9.53 -1.47
N PRO A 174 38.75 -9.55 -2.80
CA PRO A 174 38.55 -8.39 -3.67
C PRO A 174 37.08 -8.01 -3.85
#